data_AF-B2T8Z8-F1
#
_entry.id   AF-B2T8Z8-F1
#
_cell.length_a   1.000
_cell.length_b   1.000
_cell.length_c   1.000
_cell.angle_alpha   90.00
_cell.angle_beta   90.00
_cell.angle_gamma   90.00
#
_symmetry.space_group_name_H-M   'P 1'
#
loop_
_entity.id
_entity.type
_entity.pdbx_description
1 polymer ?
#
loop_
_entity_poly.entity_id
_entity_poly.type
_entity_poly.pdbx_seq_one_letter_code
_entity_poly.pdbx_strand_id
1 'polypeptide(L)' 'MKRFLVALLLMNFVILTSGCASGPPKPVLPDGLHRVPINRERPVPPLPSAASAVGAAS' A
#
# COMPACT_ATOMS: atom_id res chain seq x y z
N MET A 1 -23.19 -38.52 -18.94
CA MET A 1 -21.78 -38.11 -18.71
C MET A 1 -21.51 -36.65 -19.09
N LYS A 2 -21.85 -36.20 -20.31
CA LYS A 2 -21.61 -34.79 -20.74
C LYS A 2 -22.23 -33.73 -19.82
N ARG A 3 -23.48 -33.93 -19.37
CA ARG A 3 -24.15 -33.02 -18.41
C ARG A 3 -23.43 -32.90 -17.07
N PHE A 4 -22.84 -34.00 -16.61
CA PHE A 4 -22.08 -34.05 -15.36
C PHE A 4 -20.76 -33.29 -15.49
N LEU A 5 -20.05 -33.45 -16.62
CA LEU A 5 -18.85 -32.68 -16.93
C LEU A 5 -19.15 -31.18 -17.02
N VAL A 6 -20.24 -30.79 -17.67
CA VAL A 6 -20.67 -29.38 -17.72
C VAL A 6 -20.94 -28.84 -16.32
N ALA A 7 -21.64 -29.59 -15.47
CA ALA A 7 -21.92 -29.18 -14.10
C ALA A 7 -20.63 -28.99 -13.27
N LEU A 8 -19.67 -29.92 -13.38
CA LEU A 8 -18.38 -29.80 -12.71
C LEU A 8 -17.60 -28.57 -13.18
N LEU A 9 -17.61 -28.30 -14.49
CA LEU A 9 -16.88 -27.18 -15.08
C LEU A 9 -17.46 -25.84 -14.62
N LEU A 10 -18.79 -25.73 -14.55
CA LEU A 10 -19.48 -24.54 -14.03
C LEU A 10 -19.19 -24.31 -12.54
N MET A 11 -19.21 -25.36 -11.72
CA MET A 11 -18.92 -25.23 -10.28
C MET A 11 -17.49 -24.74 -10.03
N ASN A 12 -16.51 -25.33 -10.73
CA ASN A 12 -15.11 -24.89 -10.63
C ASN A 12 -14.93 -23.43 -11.09
N PHE A 13 -15.60 -23.04 -12.17
CA PHE A 13 -15.56 -21.68 -12.67
C PHE A 13 -16.11 -20.66 -11.65
N VAL A 14 -17.25 -20.96 -11.03
CA VAL A 14 -17.85 -20.11 -10.00
C VAL A 14 -16.89 -19.97 -8.80
N ILE A 15 -16.30 -21.07 -8.32
CA ILE A 15 -15.35 -21.06 -7.21
C ILE A 15 -14.10 -20.22 -7.55
N LEU A 16 -13.59 -20.33 -8.78
CA LEU A 16 -12.41 -19.58 -9.22
C LEU A 16 -12.70 -18.06 -9.25
N THR A 17 -13.88 -17.66 -9.74
CA THR A 17 -14.24 -16.23 -9.86
C THR A 17 -14.59 -15.57 -8.53
N SER A 18 -15.11 -16.32 -7.54
CA SER A 18 -15.52 -15.74 -6.25
C SER A 18 -14.34 -15.37 -5.35
N GLY A 19 -13.17 -16.01 -5.53
CA GLY A 19 -11.97 -15.72 -4.75
C GLY A 19 -11.26 -14.41 -5.12
N CYS A 20 -11.48 -13.87 -6.32
CA CYS A 20 -10.80 -12.66 -6.80
C CYS A 20 -11.50 -11.35 -6.44
N ALA A 21 -12.66 -11.40 -5.77
CA ALA A 21 -13.43 -10.19 -5.41
C ALA A 21 -12.96 -9.52 -4.10
N SER A 22 -12.02 -10.14 -3.38
CA SER A 22 -11.50 -9.61 -2.12
C SER A 22 -10.39 -8.59 -2.39
N GLY A 23 -10.70 -7.30 -2.25
CA GLY A 23 -9.68 -6.25 -2.14
C GLY A 23 -8.79 -6.45 -0.89
N PRO A 24 -7.66 -5.73 -0.79
CA PRO A 24 -6.83 -5.76 0.40
C PRO A 24 -7.64 -5.34 1.64
N PRO A 25 -7.37 -5.94 2.82
CA PRO A 25 -8.05 -5.55 4.06
C PRO A 25 -7.85 -4.05 4.31
N LYS A 26 -8.87 -3.42 4.90
CA LYS A 26 -8.82 -1.98 5.21
C LYS A 26 -7.62 -1.72 6.14
N PRO A 27 -6.71 -0.80 5.80
CA PRO A 27 -5.61 -0.44 6.69
C PRO A 27 -6.18 0.15 7.98
N VAL A 28 -5.70 -0.36 9.11
CA VAL A 28 -6.06 0.13 10.44
C VAL A 28 -5.00 1.12 10.88
N LEU A 29 -5.40 2.36 11.18
CA LEU A 29 -4.51 3.32 11.82
C LEU A 29 -4.38 2.99 13.32
N PRO A 30 -3.22 3.24 13.94
CA PRO A 30 -3.10 3.17 15.39
C PRO A 30 -4.12 4.11 16.04
N ASP A 31 -4.76 3.64 17.12
CA ASP A 31 -5.80 4.35 17.87
C ASP A 31 -5.31 5.65 18.53
N GLY A 32 -3.98 5.81 18.63
CA GLY A 32 -3.34 6.94 19.29
C GLY A 32 -3.67 7.01 20.78
N LEU A 33 -4.11 5.90 21.40
CA LEU A 33 -4.35 5.82 22.84
C LEU A 33 -3.03 5.87 23.61
N HIS A 34 -2.00 5.20 23.07
CA HIS A 34 -0.63 5.29 23.54
C HIS A 34 0.17 6.23 22.63
N ARG A 35 0.39 7.47 23.08
CA ARG A 35 1.20 8.46 22.36
C ARG A 35 2.59 8.54 22.97
N VAL A 36 3.60 8.31 22.14
CA VAL A 36 5.01 8.52 22.48
C VAL A 36 5.49 9.75 21.71
N PRO A 37 6.30 10.65 22.32
CA PRO A 37 6.93 11.73 21.58
C PRO A 37 7.72 11.18 20.39
N ILE A 38 7.46 11.71 19.18
CA ILE A 38 8.07 11.25 17.92
C ILE A 38 9.58 11.42 17.97
N ASN A 39 10.04 12.62 18.29
CA ASN A 39 11.44 12.91 18.57
C ASN A 39 11.52 13.54 19.97
N ARG A 40 12.51 13.11 20.76
CA ARG A 40 12.83 13.73 22.06
C ARG A 40 13.76 14.94 21.93
N GLU A 41 14.25 15.21 20.73
CA GLU A 41 15.22 16.25 20.41
C GLU A 41 14.58 17.36 19.59
N ARG A 42 15.13 18.58 19.68
CA ARG A 42 14.66 19.71 18.87
C ARG A 42 15.06 19.49 17.40
N PRO A 43 14.20 19.86 16.44
CA PRO A 43 14.58 19.89 15.04
C PRO A 43 15.81 20.76 14.82
N VAL A 44 16.79 20.23 14.08
CA VAL A 44 17.96 21.00 13.66
C VAL A 44 17.53 21.92 12.50
N PRO A 45 17.87 23.23 12.54
CA PRO A 45 17.57 24.14 11.44
C PRO A 45 18.22 23.66 10.13
N PRO A 46 17.54 23.80 8.98
CA PRO A 46 18.13 23.43 7.71
C PRO A 46 19.37 24.30 7.44
N LEU A 47 20.49 23.66 7.10
CA LEU A 47 21.66 24.37 6.61
C LEU A 47 21.34 24.98 5.23
N PRO A 48 21.86 26.17 4.90
CA PRO A 48 21.74 26.69 3.54
C PRO A 48 22.40 25.71 2.57
N SER A 49 21.59 25.11 1.71
CA SER A 49 22.05 24.20 0.66
C SER A 49 22.95 24.99 -0.30
N ALA A 50 24.23 24.60 -0.39
CA ALA A 50 25.20 25.17 -1.34
C ALA A 50 24.93 24.70 -2.78
N ALA A 51 23.66 24.68 -3.20
CA ALA A 51 23.23 24.32 -4.54
C ALA A 51 22.85 25.58 -5.33
N SER A 52 23.82 26.46 -5.56
CA SER A 52 23.72 27.52 -6.58
C SER A 52 25.11 28.07 -6.93
N ALA A 53 25.94 27.27 -7.59
CA ALA A 53 27.21 27.75 -8.17
C ALA A 53 27.68 26.97 -9.42
N VAL A 54 26.81 26.20 -10.07
CA VAL A 54 27.13 25.56 -11.37
C VAL A 54 26.00 25.86 -12.34
N GLY A 55 26.09 27.04 -12.98
CA GLY A 55 25.10 27.50 -13.95
C GLY A 55 25.30 28.93 -14.46
N ALA A 56 26.49 29.51 -14.30
CA ALA A 56 26.84 30.82 -14.85
C ALA A 56 28.24 30.77 -15.47
N ALA A 57 28.35 30.04 -16.58
CA ALA A 57 29.44 30.21 -17.53
C ALA A 57 28.83 29.99 -18.93
N SER A 58 28.38 31.10 -19.53
CA SER A 58 28.31 31.26 -20.99
C SER A 58 29.68 31.71 -21.49
#